data_AF-A0A653CLA8-F1
#
_entry.id   AF-A0A653CLA8-F1
#
_cell.length_a   1.000
_cell.length_b   1.000
_cell.length_c   1.000
_cell.angle_alpha   90.00
_cell.angle_beta   90.00
_cell.angle_gamma   90.00
#
_symmetry.space_group_name_H-M   'P 1'
#
loop_
_entity.id
_entity.type
_entity.pdbx_description
1 polymer ?
#
loop_
_entity_poly.entity_id
_entity_poly.type
_entity_poly.pdbx_seq_one_letter_code
_entity_poly.pdbx_strand_id
1 'polypeptide(L)'
;MFGFWDWVGGRYSLWSAIGLSISLSIGFDNFVQLLEGAHWMDKHFTSAPLEKNGPVILALLGIWYNNFFGAETQALLPYDQYLHRFAAYFQQGDMESNGKLSIKRVP
;
A
#
# COMPACT_ATOMS: atom_id res chain seq x y z
N MET A 1 7.20 13.00 -23.15
CA MET A 1 7.62 11.93 -22.21
C MET A 1 7.09 12.28 -20.83
N PHE A 2 6.42 11.36 -20.12
CA PHE A 2 5.91 11.61 -18.78
C PHE A 2 6.96 11.17 -17.75
N GLY A 3 7.52 12.11 -16.99
CA GLY A 3 8.56 11.84 -15.98
C GLY A 3 8.00 11.49 -14.61
N PHE A 4 8.82 10.83 -13.79
CA PHE A 4 8.63 10.63 -12.36
C PHE A 4 10.01 10.61 -11.67
N TRP A 5 10.05 10.54 -10.33
CA TRP A 5 11.27 10.79 -9.55
C TRP A 5 11.78 9.57 -8.79
N ASP A 6 13.06 9.58 -8.40
CA ASP A 6 13.75 8.47 -7.74
C ASP A 6 13.15 8.06 -6.37
N TRP A 7 12.47 8.98 -5.70
CA TRP A 7 11.77 8.71 -4.43
C TRP A 7 10.45 7.95 -4.64
N VAL A 8 10.01 7.76 -5.88
CA VAL A 8 8.85 6.92 -6.23
C VAL A 8 9.30 5.48 -6.44
N GLY A 9 9.26 4.69 -5.36
CA GLY A 9 9.57 3.25 -5.45
C GLY A 9 8.58 2.51 -6.36
N GLY A 10 9.06 1.53 -7.13
CA GLY A 10 8.24 0.83 -8.14
C GLY A 10 6.94 0.21 -7.60
N ARG A 11 6.99 -0.45 -6.44
CA ARG A 11 5.79 -1.02 -5.79
C ARG A 11 4.85 0.03 -5.14
N TYR A 12 5.22 1.31 -5.20
CA TYR A 12 4.42 2.45 -4.74
C TYR A 12 4.11 3.44 -5.88
N SER A 13 4.37 3.08 -7.14
CA SER A 13 4.38 4.04 -8.24
C SER A 13 3.03 4.27 -8.93
N LEU A 14 1.97 3.54 -8.55
CA LEU A 14 0.64 3.62 -9.18
C LEU A 14 0.11 5.06 -9.29
N TRP A 15 0.41 5.89 -8.28
CA TRP A 15 -0.07 7.27 -8.14
C TRP A 15 0.70 8.28 -9.02
N SER A 16 1.79 7.86 -9.65
CA SER A 16 2.65 8.71 -10.46
C SER A 16 2.27 8.67 -11.95
N ALA A 17 3.15 9.18 -12.82
CA ALA A 17 3.03 9.02 -14.28
C ALA A 17 2.90 7.54 -14.73
N ILE A 18 3.33 6.57 -13.91
CA ILE A 18 3.12 5.13 -14.17
C ILE A 18 1.62 4.78 -14.21
N GLY A 19 0.76 5.50 -13.49
CA GLY A 19 -0.69 5.33 -13.49
C GLY A 19 -1.41 5.87 -14.73
N LEU A 20 -0.69 6.37 -15.75
CA LEU A 20 -1.30 6.99 -16.93
C LEU A 20 -2.32 6.08 -17.64
N SER A 21 -2.04 4.78 -17.74
CA SER A 21 -2.99 3.82 -18.33
C SER A 21 -4.29 3.70 -17.54
N ILE A 22 -4.24 3.81 -16.20
CA ILE A 22 -5.41 3.82 -15.33
C ILE A 22 -6.21 5.09 -15.62
N SER A 23 -5.56 6.25 -15.62
CA SER A 23 -6.20 7.54 -15.91
C SER A 23 -6.90 7.56 -17.27
N LEU A 24 -6.27 7.00 -18.31
CA LEU A 24 -6.87 6.84 -19.64
C LEU A 24 -8.07 5.89 -19.63
N SER A 25 -8.04 4.84 -18.81
CA SER A 25 -9.10 3.82 -18.75
C SER A 25 -10.33 4.28 -17.97
N ILE A 26 -10.15 5.02 -16.87
CA ILE A 26 -11.27 5.43 -15.99
C ILE A 26 -11.65 6.90 -16.17
N GLY A 27 -10.90 7.66 -16.95
CA GLY A 27 -11.05 9.11 -17.08
C GLY A 27 -10.29 9.87 -15.99
N PHE A 28 -9.86 11.09 -16.31
CA PHE A 28 -9.01 11.88 -15.42
C PHE A 28 -9.70 12.22 -14.09
N ASP A 29 -10.99 12.59 -14.11
CA ASP A 29 -11.73 12.95 -12.89
C ASP A 29 -11.85 11.76 -11.91
N ASN A 30 -12.02 10.54 -12.41
CA ASN A 30 -12.04 9.35 -11.56
C ASN A 30 -10.64 8.99 -11.05
N PHE A 31 -9.59 9.28 -11.82
CA PHE A 31 -8.21 9.15 -11.35
C PHE A 31 -7.90 10.17 -10.24
N VAL A 32 -8.41 11.40 -10.34
CA VAL A 32 -8.32 12.40 -9.27
C VAL A 32 -9.02 11.89 -8.01
N GLN A 33 -10.23 11.34 -8.11
CA GLN A 33 -10.93 10.74 -6.95
C GLN A 33 -10.13 9.59 -6.31
N LEU A 34 -9.46 8.75 -7.11
CA LEU A 34 -8.56 7.72 -6.60
C LEU A 34 -7.39 8.32 -5.80
N LEU A 35 -6.77 9.39 -6.29
CA LEU A 35 -5.70 10.11 -5.59
C LEU A 35 -6.21 10.78 -4.31
N GLU A 36 -7.40 11.39 -4.33
CA GLU A 36 -8.02 12.01 -3.16
C GLU A 36 -8.33 11.00 -2.06
N GLY A 37 -8.79 9.79 -2.44
CA GLY A 37 -8.99 8.69 -1.49
C GLY A 37 -7.69 8.27 -0.80
N ALA A 38 -6.60 8.16 -1.55
CA ALA A 38 -5.28 7.87 -0.97
C ALA A 38 -4.80 9.00 -0.05
N HIS A 39 -4.91 10.27 -0.48
CA HIS A 39 -4.53 11.43 0.32
C HIS A 39 -5.34 11.56 1.61
N TRP A 40 -6.63 11.21 1.57
CA TRP A 40 -7.46 11.15 2.76
C TRP A 40 -6.94 10.10 3.76
N MET A 41 -6.56 8.92 3.28
CA MET A 41 -5.96 7.88 4.12
C MET A 41 -4.59 8.30 4.67
N ASP A 42 -3.77 9.02 3.90
CA ASP A 42 -2.49 9.58 4.35
C ASP A 42 -2.68 10.58 5.50
N LYS A 43 -3.69 11.46 5.39
CA LYS A 43 -4.06 12.39 6.46
C LYS A 43 -4.54 11.64 7.70
N HIS A 44 -5.37 10.61 7.54
CA HIS A 44 -5.82 9.78 8.65
C HIS A 44 -4.63 9.10 9.34
N PHE A 45 -3.73 8.49 8.57
CA PHE A 45 -2.54 7.82 9.09
C PHE A 45 -1.62 8.77 9.88
N THR A 46 -1.46 10.01 9.43
CA THR A 46 -0.55 10.98 10.06
C THR A 46 -1.16 11.73 11.25
N SER A 47 -2.49 11.88 11.32
CA SER A 47 -3.15 12.73 12.33
C SER A 47 -3.99 11.99 13.35
N ALA A 48 -4.47 10.78 13.08
CA ALA A 48 -5.30 10.04 14.02
C ALA A 48 -4.48 9.51 15.22
N PRO A 49 -5.02 9.55 16.46
CA PRO A 49 -4.42 8.87 17.60
C PRO A 49 -4.19 7.39 17.30
N LEU A 50 -3.09 6.81 17.80
CA LEU A 50 -2.64 5.46 17.42
C LEU A 50 -3.72 4.39 17.66
N GLU A 51 -4.45 4.49 18.76
CA GLU A 51 -5.55 3.60 19.15
C GLU A 51 -6.81 3.73 18.28
N LYS A 52 -6.85 4.72 17.38
CA LYS A 52 -7.90 4.91 16.36
C LYS A 52 -7.34 4.92 14.93
N ASN A 53 -6.05 4.62 14.78
CA ASN A 53 -5.36 4.67 13.51
C ASN A 53 -5.41 3.30 12.83
N GLY A 54 -6.36 3.15 11.90
CA GLY A 54 -6.62 1.91 11.16
C GLY A 54 -5.36 1.21 10.62
N PRO A 55 -4.51 1.90 9.83
CA PRO A 55 -3.26 1.31 9.35
C PRO A 55 -2.30 0.86 10.46
N VAL A 56 -2.17 1.63 11.55
CA VAL A 56 -1.33 1.24 12.70
C VAL A 56 -1.87 0.00 13.39
N ILE A 57 -3.18 -0.05 13.67
CA ILE A 57 -3.81 -1.21 14.31
C ILE A 57 -3.64 -2.45 13.42
N LEU A 58 -3.84 -2.32 12.11
CA LEU A 58 -3.64 -3.41 11.15
C LEU A 58 -2.20 -3.94 11.19
N ALA A 59 -1.20 -3.04 11.22
CA ALA A 59 0.21 -3.41 11.33
C ALA A 59 0.52 -4.11 12.66
N LEU A 60 -0.03 -3.62 13.78
CA LEU A 60 0.17 -4.21 15.10
C LEU A 60 -0.46 -5.61 15.22
N LEU A 61 -1.62 -5.84 14.59
CA LEU A 61 -2.19 -7.19 14.50
C LEU A 61 -1.31 -8.13 13.68
N GLY A 62 -0.73 -7.64 12.57
CA GLY A 62 0.26 -8.39 11.80
C GLY A 62 1.48 -8.80 12.64
N ILE A 63 2.05 -7.85 13.40
CA ILE A 63 3.15 -8.10 14.34
C ILE A 63 2.72 -9.11 15.41
N TRP A 64 1.51 -8.97 15.96
CA TRP A 64 1.01 -9.88 16.98
C TRP A 64 1.00 -11.33 16.50
N TYR A 65 0.41 -11.59 15.34
CA TYR A 65 0.34 -12.95 14.80
C TYR A 65 1.69 -13.45 14.26
N ASN A 66 2.46 -12.61 13.58
CA ASN A 66 3.74 -13.02 13.00
C ASN A 66 4.81 -13.27 14.07
N ASN A 67 5.00 -12.32 15.00
CA ASN A 67 6.11 -12.37 15.95
C ASN A 67 5.82 -13.18 17.21
N PHE A 68 4.55 -13.24 17.66
CA PHE A 68 4.21 -13.92 18.92
C PHE A 68 3.52 -15.27 18.69
N PHE A 69 2.72 -15.41 17.63
CA PHE A 69 2.06 -16.68 17.28
C PHE A 69 2.80 -17.48 16.20
N GLY A 70 3.84 -16.91 15.58
CA GLY A 70 4.62 -17.58 14.53
C GLY A 70 3.86 -17.79 13.22
N ALA A 71 2.84 -16.98 12.93
CA ALA A 71 2.12 -17.05 11.68
C ALA A 71 2.99 -16.50 10.52
N GLU A 72 3.45 -17.40 9.64
CA GLU A 72 4.34 -17.04 8.51
C GLU A 72 3.59 -16.46 7.30
N THR A 73 2.26 -16.54 7.27
CA THR A 73 1.44 -16.16 6.11
C THR A 73 0.32 -15.19 6.48
N GLN A 74 0.00 -14.27 5.58
CA GLN A 74 -1.15 -13.38 5.64
C GLN A 74 -2.09 -13.67 4.47
N ALA A 75 -3.34 -14.02 4.74
CA ALA A 75 -4.35 -14.23 3.69
C ALA A 75 -5.07 -12.92 3.36
N LEU A 76 -5.19 -12.60 2.07
CA LEU A 76 -6.02 -11.51 1.54
C LEU A 76 -7.16 -12.12 0.72
N LEU A 77 -8.38 -12.03 1.24
CA LEU A 77 -9.57 -12.65 0.67
C LEU A 77 -10.61 -11.58 0.31
N PRO A 78 -10.41 -10.81 -0.78
CA PRO A 78 -11.39 -9.82 -1.19
C PRO A 78 -12.64 -10.51 -1.75
N TYR A 79 -13.81 -10.21 -1.19
CA TYR A 79 -15.11 -10.74 -1.62
C TYR A 79 -15.70 -9.93 -2.79
N ASP A 80 -14.85 -9.55 -3.74
CA ASP A 80 -15.23 -8.82 -4.95
C ASP A 80 -14.35 -9.28 -6.13
N GLN A 81 -14.98 -9.70 -7.22
CA GLN A 81 -14.29 -10.21 -8.41
C GLN A 81 -13.43 -9.15 -9.10
N TYR A 82 -13.79 -7.87 -9.02
CA TYR A 82 -12.97 -6.78 -9.56
C TYR A 82 -11.62 -6.68 -8.85
N LEU A 83 -11.52 -7.19 -7.62
CA LEU A 83 -10.30 -7.23 -6.80
C LEU A 83 -9.50 -8.53 -6.94
N HIS A 84 -9.76 -9.37 -7.95
CA HIS A 84 -9.01 -10.63 -8.13
C HIS A 84 -7.47 -10.45 -8.30
N ARG A 85 -7.00 -9.24 -8.67
CA ARG A 85 -5.56 -8.90 -8.72
C ARG A 85 -5.03 -8.22 -7.45
N PHE A 86 -5.90 -7.87 -6.51
CA PHE A 86 -5.53 -7.12 -5.32
C PHE A 86 -4.48 -7.85 -4.48
N ALA A 87 -4.68 -9.15 -4.23
CA ALA A 87 -3.72 -9.96 -3.48
C ALA A 87 -2.33 -10.00 -4.15
N ALA A 88 -2.27 -10.14 -5.48
CA ALA A 88 -1.01 -10.15 -6.21
C ALA A 88 -0.28 -8.80 -6.19
N TYR A 89 -1.03 -7.69 -6.31
CA TYR A 89 -0.48 -6.34 -6.15
C TYR A 89 0.09 -6.15 -4.73
N PHE A 90 -0.68 -6.52 -3.71
CA PHE A 90 -0.28 -6.34 -2.32
C PHE A 90 0.88 -7.26 -1.90
N GLN A 91 0.99 -8.45 -2.50
CA GLN A 91 2.09 -9.37 -2.27
C GLN A 91 3.44 -8.71 -2.58
N GLN A 92 3.54 -7.99 -3.71
CA GLN A 92 4.75 -7.23 -4.03
C GLN A 92 4.96 -6.09 -3.02
N GLY A 93 3.90 -5.35 -2.70
CA GLY A 93 3.94 -4.24 -1.75
C GLY A 93 4.48 -4.63 -0.37
N ASP A 94 4.04 -5.78 0.17
CA ASP A 94 4.40 -6.24 1.50
C ASP A 94 5.72 -7.02 1.49
N MET A 95 5.79 -8.14 0.75
CA MET A 95 6.91 -9.07 0.83
C MET A 95 8.23 -8.46 0.34
N GLU A 96 8.20 -7.64 -0.72
CA GLU A 96 9.40 -6.96 -1.22
C GLU A 96 9.87 -5.83 -0.27
N SER A 97 8.94 -5.24 0.48
CA SER A 97 9.25 -4.22 1.48
C SER A 97 9.87 -4.82 2.73
N ASN A 98 9.22 -5.86 3.28
CA ASN A 98 9.47 -6.36 4.63
C ASN A 98 10.25 -7.68 4.69
N GLY A 99 10.41 -8.40 3.57
CA GLY A 99 11.21 -9.62 3.46
C GLY A 99 12.71 -9.33 3.54
N LYS A 100 13.18 -8.84 4.69
CA LYS A 100 14.55 -8.36 4.93
C LYS A 100 15.14 -9.04 6.16
N LEU A 101 16.44 -9.35 6.09
CA LEU A 101 17.19 -9.99 7.17
C LEU A 101 18.17 -9.03 7.86
N SER A 102 18.27 -7.78 7.39
CA SER A 102 19.20 -6.79 7.90
C SER A 102 18.47 -5.47 8.18
N ILE A 103 18.80 -4.83 9.28
CA ILE A 103 18.37 -3.46 9.55
C ILE A 103 19.15 -2.53 8.63
N LYS A 104 18.45 -1.77 7.80
CA LYS A 104 19.07 -0.69 7.02
C LYS A 104 19.33 0.47 7.98
N ARG A 105 20.59 0.63 8.42
CA ARG A 105 21.01 1.83 9.13
C ARG A 105 20.97 2.99 8.13
N VAL A 106 20.07 3.94 8.37
CA VAL A 106 20.14 5.25 7.71
C VAL A 106 21.29 6.01 8.37
N PRO A 107 22.24 6.58 7.62
CA PRO A 107 23.32 7.40 8.19
C PRO A 107 22.78 8.63 8.94
#